data_AF-A0A428QG48-F1
#
_entry.id   AF-A0A428QG48-F1
#
_cell.length_a   1.000
_cell.length_b   1.000
_cell.length_c   1.000
_cell.angle_alpha   90.00
_cell.angle_beta   90.00
_cell.angle_gamma   90.00
#
_symmetry.space_group_name_H-M   'P 1'
#
loop_
_entity.id
_entity.type
_entity.pdbx_description
1 polymer ?
#
loop_
_entity_poly.entity_id
_entity_poly.type
_entity_poly.pdbx_seq_one_letter_code
_entity_poly.pdbx_strand_id
1 'polypeptide(L)'
;MSSSPTSPRFAFRTSWHDQIRETGAVDRLKEGRYDQFPLQQTQALTDNVLANGFNILGNSFFSRGATPGTLDADILLVSKLTPFKNENFALEAGVLACFHAFSHDGARGQLREAMRRCEVPGPFFLHQARAYLQLLILASGIRYDFVPDEVPVLAKALLNVVKEREPEEPLPAIIEHLHHVGKDSVDDYLPLYLVEMMLCNANYKEKLRIKLNELRTSCKWHSAYQLVAGARQLNDPAKALLRYALPDRSWWVPWTPNLNRIREWETRLSENDRYRLVYVLDLEGPDTRGQQLPLLRHSCCGKFNPAVNSLPPRNRQYILDSLLTVVDRAIAWGPEAIGLIVTMCIKPLRVDWQTIERIEAALELRSPDGIRALKAYSRGFEKGELSDKVQACTAVLRTITDAPRLQNLFGSPRDLAGSACRVFMEAVEYLYRQLYERQASERFALATGGLGRALASAEWLHELWNDRFVEDLKGVPSDHYISNAFHILRTASEAEYLIHRDDLADCLCLSKREDAAVPDTTRSPRVSDGHIRGIPLDYDVVCFETSCVERFKKDLAWTRPWHA
;
A
#
# COMPACT_ATOMS: atom_id res chain seq x y z
N MET A 1 -71.02 20.34 -61.95
CA MET A 1 -71.80 19.24 -61.33
C MET A 1 -71.20 17.92 -61.83
N SER A 2 -70.98 16.89 -61.01
CA SER A 2 -71.17 16.77 -59.56
C SER A 2 -69.89 16.30 -58.88
N SER A 3 -69.67 16.72 -57.62
CA SER A 3 -68.57 16.28 -56.78
C SER A 3 -68.98 15.08 -55.92
N SER A 4 -68.30 13.94 -56.08
CA SER A 4 -68.34 12.85 -55.11
C SER A 4 -67.09 12.94 -54.22
N PRO A 5 -67.24 13.03 -52.89
CA PRO A 5 -66.10 13.25 -52.00
C PRO A 5 -65.23 11.99 -51.87
N THR A 6 -63.90 12.18 -51.85
CA THR A 6 -62.97 11.15 -51.39
C THR A 6 -63.20 10.90 -49.90
N SER A 7 -63.55 9.67 -49.52
CA SER A 7 -63.62 9.25 -48.12
C SER A 7 -62.31 9.59 -47.40
N PRO A 8 -62.36 10.20 -46.20
CA PRO A 8 -61.15 10.47 -45.43
C PRO A 8 -60.46 9.14 -45.11
N ARG A 9 -59.16 9.03 -45.44
CA ARG A 9 -58.35 7.90 -44.99
C ARG A 9 -58.37 7.91 -43.47
N PHE A 10 -58.81 6.81 -42.85
CA PHE A 10 -58.64 6.59 -41.42
C PHE A 10 -57.14 6.61 -41.12
N ALA A 11 -56.66 7.70 -40.54
CA ALA A 11 -55.34 7.73 -39.93
C ALA A 11 -55.39 6.77 -38.74
N PHE A 12 -54.77 5.59 -38.90
CA PHE A 12 -54.52 4.69 -37.78
C PHE A 12 -53.73 5.49 -36.74
N ARG A 13 -54.36 5.79 -35.59
CA ARG A 13 -53.63 6.31 -34.44
C ARG A 13 -52.55 5.27 -34.10
N THR A 14 -51.28 5.67 -34.14
CA THR A 14 -50.17 4.80 -33.72
C THR A 14 -50.47 4.27 -32.33
N SER A 15 -50.15 2.99 -32.06
CA SER A 15 -50.43 2.44 -30.75
C SER A 15 -49.53 3.13 -29.70
N TRP A 16 -49.99 3.20 -28.46
CA TRP A 16 -49.18 3.70 -27.35
C TRP A 16 -47.85 2.92 -27.25
N HIS A 17 -47.85 1.63 -27.60
CA HIS A 17 -46.66 0.79 -27.65
C HIS A 17 -45.62 1.29 -28.65
N ASP A 18 -46.07 1.68 -29.84
CA ASP A 18 -45.19 2.17 -30.91
C ASP A 18 -44.67 3.57 -30.55
N GLN A 19 -45.55 4.44 -30.03
CA GLN A 19 -45.17 5.77 -29.53
C GLN A 19 -44.12 5.69 -28.40
N ILE A 20 -44.26 4.74 -27.46
CA ILE A 20 -43.25 4.50 -26.41
C ILE A 20 -41.91 4.04 -27.01
N ARG A 21 -41.91 3.17 -28.04
CA ARG A 21 -40.68 2.79 -28.76
C ARG A 21 -40.07 3.99 -29.49
N GLU A 22 -40.88 4.82 -30.14
CA GLU A 22 -40.48 6.02 -30.90
C GLU A 22 -39.82 7.12 -30.02
N THR A 23 -40.09 7.18 -28.71
CA THR A 23 -39.36 8.09 -27.80
C THR A 23 -37.86 7.76 -27.65
N GLY A 24 -37.43 6.56 -28.07
CA GLY A 24 -36.08 6.05 -27.81
C GLY A 24 -35.84 5.61 -26.37
N ALA A 25 -36.84 5.69 -25.47
CA ALA A 25 -36.73 5.26 -24.07
C ALA A 25 -36.19 3.83 -23.93
N VAL A 26 -36.69 2.91 -24.76
CA VAL A 26 -36.27 1.51 -24.82
C VAL A 26 -34.78 1.39 -25.15
N ASP A 27 -34.28 2.21 -26.08
CA ASP A 27 -32.88 2.17 -26.51
C ASP A 27 -31.95 2.81 -25.48
N ARG A 28 -32.39 3.86 -24.77
CA ARG A 28 -31.63 4.40 -23.62
C ARG A 28 -31.46 3.36 -22.52
N LEU A 29 -32.48 2.57 -22.22
CA LEU A 29 -32.37 1.45 -21.29
C LEU A 29 -31.42 0.35 -21.82
N LYS A 30 -31.53 -0.05 -23.09
CA LYS A 30 -30.61 -1.00 -23.77
C LYS A 30 -29.15 -0.56 -23.78
N GLU A 31 -28.89 0.73 -23.95
CA GLU A 31 -27.54 1.30 -23.91
C GLU A 31 -26.96 1.42 -22.49
N GLY A 32 -27.81 1.36 -21.46
CA GLY A 32 -27.44 1.60 -20.05
C GLY A 32 -27.52 3.07 -19.62
N ARG A 33 -27.97 3.97 -20.51
CA ARG A 33 -28.09 5.42 -20.29
C ARG A 33 -29.43 5.79 -19.63
N TYR A 34 -29.67 5.23 -18.43
CA TYR A 34 -30.90 5.48 -17.67
C TYR A 34 -31.01 6.95 -17.20
N ASP A 35 -29.88 7.63 -17.04
CA ASP A 35 -29.74 9.08 -16.85
C ASP A 35 -30.37 9.92 -17.98
N GLN A 36 -30.56 9.34 -19.17
CA GLN A 36 -31.12 9.98 -20.36
C GLN A 36 -32.51 9.43 -20.72
N PHE A 37 -33.20 8.79 -19.77
CA PHE A 37 -34.57 8.30 -19.99
C PHE A 37 -35.54 9.49 -20.23
N PRO A 38 -36.33 9.50 -21.31
CA PRO A 38 -37.16 10.66 -21.71
C PRO A 38 -38.48 10.73 -20.93
N LEU A 39 -38.37 10.79 -19.60
CA LEU A 39 -39.46 10.59 -18.64
C LEU A 39 -40.72 11.40 -18.97
N GLN A 40 -40.59 12.72 -19.09
CA GLN A 40 -41.71 13.63 -19.37
C GLN A 40 -42.47 13.29 -20.66
N GLN A 41 -41.76 12.81 -21.70
CA GLN A 41 -42.38 12.40 -22.95
C GLN A 41 -43.19 11.11 -22.75
N THR A 42 -42.59 10.12 -22.07
CA THR A 42 -43.27 8.84 -21.78
C THR A 42 -44.48 9.00 -20.85
N GLN A 43 -44.41 9.90 -19.86
CA GLN A 43 -45.53 10.23 -18.97
C GLN A 43 -46.69 10.88 -19.74
N ALA A 44 -46.40 11.86 -20.61
CA ALA A 44 -47.42 12.51 -21.43
C ALA A 44 -48.14 11.53 -22.38
N LEU A 45 -47.45 10.50 -22.90
CA LEU A 45 -48.09 9.44 -23.69
C LEU A 45 -49.05 8.60 -22.83
N THR A 46 -48.70 8.31 -21.58
CA THR A 46 -49.57 7.62 -20.61
C THR A 46 -50.77 8.46 -20.18
N ASP A 47 -50.60 9.75 -19.93
CA ASP A 47 -51.70 10.65 -19.54
C ASP A 47 -52.78 10.72 -20.64
N ASN A 48 -52.35 10.71 -21.91
CA ASN A 48 -53.24 10.57 -23.05
C ASN A 48 -54.00 9.22 -23.07
N VAL A 49 -53.39 8.11 -22.63
CA VAL A 49 -54.06 6.81 -22.50
C VAL A 49 -55.09 6.81 -21.36
N LEU A 50 -54.78 7.44 -20.23
CA LEU A 50 -55.68 7.55 -19.08
C LEU A 50 -56.91 8.41 -19.43
N ALA A 51 -56.69 9.58 -20.05
CA ALA A 51 -57.75 10.48 -20.49
C ALA A 51 -58.69 9.88 -21.56
N ASN A 52 -58.18 8.98 -22.42
CA ASN A 52 -58.95 8.29 -23.47
C ASN A 52 -59.34 6.85 -23.07
N GLY A 53 -59.18 6.47 -21.80
CA GLY A 53 -59.48 5.11 -21.32
C GLY A 53 -60.98 4.81 -21.27
N PHE A 54 -61.38 3.64 -21.78
CA PHE A 54 -62.70 3.08 -21.53
C PHE A 54 -62.68 2.31 -20.19
N ASN A 55 -63.69 2.53 -19.34
CA ASN A 55 -63.87 1.73 -18.12
C ASN A 55 -64.13 0.27 -18.48
N ILE A 56 -63.20 -0.60 -18.09
CA ILE A 56 -63.24 -2.05 -18.36
C ILE A 56 -64.27 -2.75 -17.45
N LEU A 57 -64.47 -2.23 -16.24
CA LEU A 57 -65.56 -2.63 -15.35
C LEU A 57 -66.87 -1.95 -15.78
N GLY A 58 -67.59 -2.60 -16.69
CA GLY A 58 -68.74 -2.04 -17.38
C GLY A 58 -69.96 -1.79 -16.49
N ASN A 59 -70.14 -0.54 -16.04
CA ASN A 59 -71.44 0.02 -15.58
C ASN A 59 -71.43 1.57 -15.55
N SER A 60 -71.05 2.21 -16.67
CA SER A 60 -71.21 3.66 -16.85
C SER A 60 -71.44 4.01 -18.33
N PHE A 61 -72.51 4.75 -18.63
CA PHE A 61 -72.74 5.36 -19.94
C PHE A 61 -71.95 6.67 -20.16
N PHE A 62 -71.16 7.11 -19.16
CA PHE A 62 -70.24 8.23 -19.28
C PHE A 62 -68.80 7.73 -19.32
N SER A 63 -68.15 7.91 -20.47
CA SER A 63 -66.71 7.67 -20.67
C SER A 63 -65.89 8.77 -19.98
N ARG A 64 -65.69 8.62 -18.66
CA ARG A 64 -64.65 9.34 -17.93
C ARG A 64 -63.38 8.50 -17.97
N GLY A 65 -62.25 9.14 -18.30
CA GLY A 65 -60.93 8.50 -18.24
C GLY A 65 -60.55 8.06 -16.83
N ALA A 66 -59.62 7.11 -16.73
CA ALA A 66 -59.17 6.59 -15.45
C ALA A 66 -58.38 7.65 -14.67
N THR A 67 -58.64 7.76 -13.36
CA THR A 67 -57.98 8.76 -12.50
C THR A 67 -56.65 8.21 -11.98
N PRO A 68 -55.52 8.94 -12.11
CA PRO A 68 -54.23 8.51 -11.57
C PRO A 68 -54.30 8.12 -10.10
N GLY A 69 -53.58 7.06 -9.72
CA GLY A 69 -53.52 6.55 -8.35
C GLY A 69 -54.69 5.65 -7.93
N THR A 70 -55.64 5.33 -8.83
CA THR A 70 -56.78 4.44 -8.52
C THR A 70 -56.61 3.04 -9.13
N LEU A 71 -57.33 2.06 -8.56
CA LEU A 71 -57.35 0.68 -9.05
C LEU A 71 -57.82 0.57 -10.51
N ASP A 72 -58.75 1.43 -10.95
CA ASP A 72 -59.20 1.45 -12.35
C ASP A 72 -58.09 1.90 -13.30
N ALA A 73 -57.24 2.85 -12.88
CA ALA A 73 -56.04 3.23 -13.62
C ALA A 73 -55.01 2.09 -13.61
N ASP A 74 -54.77 1.43 -12.47
CA ASP A 74 -53.87 0.27 -12.40
C ASP A 74 -54.29 -0.84 -13.38
N ILE A 75 -55.58 -1.22 -13.37
CA ILE A 75 -56.14 -2.25 -14.28
C ILE A 75 -55.98 -1.83 -15.74
N LEU A 76 -56.32 -0.57 -16.08
CA LEU A 76 -56.16 -0.05 -17.44
C LEU A 76 -54.69 -0.06 -17.88
N LEU A 77 -53.77 0.46 -17.07
CA LEU A 77 -52.35 0.53 -17.39
C LEU A 77 -51.71 -0.86 -17.49
N VAL A 78 -52.03 -1.80 -16.60
CA VAL A 78 -51.55 -3.20 -16.69
C VAL A 78 -52.09 -3.90 -17.95
N SER A 79 -53.34 -3.63 -18.35
CA SER A 79 -53.86 -4.12 -19.65
C SER A 79 -53.05 -3.58 -20.84
N LYS A 80 -52.54 -2.35 -20.72
CA LYS A 80 -51.67 -1.72 -21.73
C LYS A 80 -50.23 -2.21 -21.66
N LEU A 81 -49.72 -2.68 -20.52
CA LEU A 81 -48.38 -3.29 -20.45
C LEU A 81 -48.33 -4.70 -21.06
N THR A 82 -49.46 -5.40 -21.15
CA THR A 82 -49.53 -6.81 -21.58
C THR A 82 -48.83 -7.11 -22.92
N PRO A 83 -48.96 -6.30 -24.01
CA PRO A 83 -48.25 -6.56 -25.27
C PRO A 83 -46.72 -6.50 -25.17
N PHE A 84 -46.15 -5.81 -24.18
CA PHE A 84 -44.70 -5.75 -23.98
C PHE A 84 -44.13 -6.97 -23.22
N LYS A 85 -44.95 -7.94 -22.78
CA LYS A 85 -44.53 -8.98 -21.83
C LYS A 85 -43.30 -9.81 -22.23
N ASN A 86 -42.98 -9.88 -23.53
CA ASN A 86 -41.82 -10.60 -24.07
C ASN A 86 -40.64 -9.69 -24.46
N GLU A 87 -40.77 -8.36 -24.37
CA GLU A 87 -39.76 -7.35 -24.73
C GLU A 87 -39.26 -6.64 -23.46
N ASN A 88 -38.34 -7.25 -22.68
CA ASN A 88 -37.85 -6.74 -21.38
C ASN A 88 -37.76 -5.20 -21.29
N PHE A 89 -36.79 -4.57 -21.98
CA PHE A 89 -36.61 -3.11 -21.92
C PHE A 89 -37.81 -2.28 -22.41
N ALA A 90 -38.70 -2.82 -23.24
CA ALA A 90 -39.92 -2.13 -23.65
C ALA A 90 -41.00 -2.21 -22.55
N LEU A 91 -41.09 -3.35 -21.85
CA LEU A 91 -41.91 -3.49 -20.65
C LEU A 91 -41.38 -2.59 -19.52
N GLU A 92 -40.07 -2.57 -19.26
CA GLU A 92 -39.48 -1.67 -18.26
C GLU A 92 -39.72 -0.19 -18.62
N ALA A 93 -39.55 0.21 -19.90
CA ALA A 93 -39.87 1.56 -20.34
C ALA A 93 -41.37 1.88 -20.20
N GLY A 94 -42.26 0.93 -20.50
CA GLY A 94 -43.70 1.07 -20.29
C GLY A 94 -44.10 1.18 -18.82
N VAL A 95 -43.51 0.37 -17.93
CA VAL A 95 -43.76 0.45 -16.48
C VAL A 95 -43.33 1.82 -15.94
N LEU A 96 -42.16 2.34 -16.38
CA LEU A 96 -41.69 3.68 -16.03
C LEU A 96 -42.59 4.79 -16.58
N ALA A 97 -43.09 4.65 -17.81
CA ALA A 97 -44.08 5.55 -18.41
C ALA A 97 -45.40 5.61 -17.62
N CYS A 98 -45.76 4.51 -16.94
CA CYS A 98 -46.94 4.39 -16.10
C CYS A 98 -46.72 4.78 -14.62
N PHE A 99 -45.47 4.95 -14.19
CA PHE A 99 -45.12 4.89 -12.76
C PHE A 99 -45.61 6.08 -11.92
N HIS A 100 -45.83 7.24 -12.53
CA HIS A 100 -46.43 8.40 -11.83
C HIS A 100 -47.94 8.20 -11.57
N ALA A 101 -48.61 7.39 -12.38
CA ALA A 101 -50.06 7.26 -12.40
C ALA A 101 -50.61 5.97 -11.76
N PHE A 102 -49.75 5.01 -11.40
CA PHE A 102 -50.14 3.86 -10.59
C PHE A 102 -50.51 4.25 -9.15
N SER A 103 -51.37 3.45 -8.51
CA SER A 103 -51.48 3.41 -7.05
C SER A 103 -50.22 2.81 -6.42
N HIS A 104 -50.07 2.95 -5.10
CA HIS A 104 -48.96 2.36 -4.35
C HIS A 104 -48.85 0.84 -4.56
N ASP A 105 -49.98 0.13 -4.49
CA ASP A 105 -49.99 -1.32 -4.64
C ASP A 105 -49.89 -1.77 -6.10
N GLY A 106 -50.41 -0.96 -7.05
CA GLY A 106 -50.17 -1.15 -8.48
C GLY A 106 -48.68 -1.06 -8.84
N ALA A 107 -48.00 -0.01 -8.36
CA ALA A 107 -46.58 0.20 -8.57
C ALA A 107 -45.71 -0.90 -7.93
N ARG A 108 -45.93 -1.21 -6.64
CA ARG A 108 -45.25 -2.30 -5.93
C ARG A 108 -45.52 -3.67 -6.58
N GLY A 109 -46.72 -3.85 -7.15
CA GLY A 109 -47.07 -5.01 -7.98
C GLY A 109 -46.21 -5.13 -9.24
N GLN A 110 -46.03 -4.04 -10.00
CA GLN A 110 -45.16 -4.06 -11.19
C GLN A 110 -43.68 -4.27 -10.84
N LEU A 111 -43.19 -3.68 -9.76
CA LEU A 111 -41.81 -3.90 -9.29
C LEU A 111 -41.59 -5.37 -8.90
N ARG A 112 -42.52 -6.00 -8.17
CA ARG A 112 -42.45 -7.44 -7.84
C ARG A 112 -42.55 -8.35 -9.09
N GLU A 113 -43.36 -8.02 -10.09
CA GLU A 113 -43.43 -8.79 -11.36
C GLU A 113 -42.19 -8.58 -12.25
N ALA A 114 -41.45 -7.48 -12.08
CA ALA A 114 -40.11 -7.31 -12.65
C ALA A 114 -39.05 -8.12 -11.87
N MET A 115 -39.12 -8.13 -10.54
CA MET A 115 -38.25 -8.94 -9.67
C MET A 115 -38.36 -10.43 -9.99
N ARG A 116 -39.58 -10.96 -10.16
CA ARG A 116 -39.86 -12.36 -10.53
C ARG A 116 -39.17 -12.81 -11.81
N ARG A 117 -39.03 -11.92 -12.80
CA ARG A 117 -38.31 -12.20 -14.05
C ARG A 117 -36.80 -12.39 -13.84
N CYS A 118 -36.29 -12.11 -12.64
CA CYS A 118 -34.94 -12.38 -12.19
C CYS A 118 -34.85 -13.52 -11.15
N GLU A 119 -35.95 -14.19 -10.79
CA GLU A 119 -35.92 -15.32 -9.81
C GLU A 119 -35.33 -16.61 -10.41
N VAL A 120 -35.35 -16.77 -11.74
CA VAL A 120 -34.83 -17.95 -12.45
C VAL A 120 -33.52 -17.59 -13.16
N PRO A 121 -32.38 -18.18 -12.79
CA PRO A 121 -31.12 -17.95 -13.49
C PRO A 121 -31.12 -18.63 -14.88
N GLY A 122 -30.60 -17.93 -15.88
CA GLY A 122 -30.54 -18.38 -17.27
C GLY A 122 -29.59 -17.50 -18.10
N PRO A 123 -29.42 -17.77 -19.41
CA PRO A 123 -28.41 -17.11 -20.24
C PRO A 123 -28.60 -15.58 -20.39
N PHE A 124 -29.79 -15.06 -20.07
CA PHE A 124 -30.09 -13.62 -20.10
C PHE A 124 -30.26 -13.00 -18.70
N PHE A 125 -29.91 -13.72 -17.63
CA PHE A 125 -30.14 -13.27 -16.25
C PHE A 125 -29.51 -11.91 -15.94
N LEU A 126 -28.25 -11.67 -16.34
CA LEU A 126 -27.58 -10.38 -16.08
C LEU A 126 -28.28 -9.22 -16.81
N HIS A 127 -28.79 -9.48 -18.01
CA HIS A 127 -29.53 -8.52 -18.82
C HIS A 127 -30.88 -8.15 -18.16
N GLN A 128 -31.60 -9.14 -17.63
CA GLN A 128 -32.85 -8.96 -16.87
C GLN A 128 -32.60 -8.24 -15.53
N ALA A 129 -31.59 -8.69 -14.77
CA ALA A 129 -31.17 -8.06 -13.53
C ALA A 129 -30.77 -6.59 -13.74
N ARG A 130 -30.04 -6.28 -14.82
CA ARG A 130 -29.66 -4.91 -15.19
C ARG A 130 -30.89 -4.03 -15.45
N ALA A 131 -31.87 -4.54 -16.23
CA ALA A 131 -33.11 -3.83 -16.52
C ALA A 131 -33.94 -3.58 -15.24
N TYR A 132 -34.06 -4.59 -14.37
CA TYR A 132 -34.74 -4.47 -13.07
C TYR A 132 -34.07 -3.44 -12.14
N LEU A 133 -32.74 -3.42 -12.08
CA LEU A 133 -31.99 -2.44 -11.29
C LEU A 133 -32.13 -1.01 -11.86
N GLN A 134 -32.16 -0.85 -13.19
CA GLN A 134 -32.47 0.44 -13.83
C GLN A 134 -33.92 0.89 -13.52
N LEU A 135 -34.89 -0.03 -13.51
CA LEU A 135 -36.28 0.23 -13.14
C LEU A 135 -36.39 0.72 -11.69
N LEU A 136 -35.74 0.07 -10.71
CA LEU A 136 -35.75 0.50 -9.31
C LEU A 136 -35.17 1.92 -9.10
N ILE A 137 -34.05 2.24 -9.75
CA ILE A 137 -33.38 3.54 -9.62
C ILE A 137 -34.23 4.67 -10.23
N LEU A 138 -34.88 4.42 -11.37
CA LEU A 138 -35.77 5.41 -11.99
C LEU A 138 -37.11 5.52 -11.25
N ALA A 139 -37.66 4.42 -10.72
CA ALA A 139 -38.87 4.40 -9.90
C ALA A 139 -38.76 5.35 -8.70
N SER A 140 -37.68 5.27 -7.91
CA SER A 140 -37.46 6.19 -6.77
C SER A 140 -37.32 7.65 -7.21
N GLY A 141 -36.79 7.91 -8.41
CA GLY A 141 -36.67 9.26 -8.99
C GLY A 141 -37.99 9.83 -9.51
N ILE A 142 -38.98 8.98 -9.81
CA ILE A 142 -40.33 9.37 -10.23
C ILE A 142 -41.22 9.57 -9.00
N ARG A 143 -41.18 8.63 -8.04
CA ARG A 143 -41.94 8.66 -6.79
C ARG A 143 -41.15 8.05 -5.64
N TYR A 144 -40.58 8.94 -4.81
CA TYR A 144 -39.80 8.58 -3.62
C TYR A 144 -40.64 7.86 -2.55
N ASP A 145 -41.97 8.00 -2.56
CA ASP A 145 -42.87 7.37 -1.59
C ASP A 145 -43.12 5.87 -1.89
N PHE A 146 -42.76 5.39 -3.09
CA PHE A 146 -42.96 4.00 -3.50
C PHE A 146 -41.72 3.11 -3.29
N VAL A 147 -40.52 3.68 -3.20
CA VAL A 147 -39.24 2.95 -3.15
C VAL A 147 -38.34 3.58 -2.08
N PRO A 148 -38.08 2.90 -0.93
CA PRO A 148 -37.26 3.46 0.15
C PRO A 148 -35.84 3.85 -0.29
N ASP A 149 -35.30 4.94 0.28
CA ASP A 149 -34.02 5.57 -0.13
C ASP A 149 -32.80 4.62 -0.19
N GLU A 150 -32.83 3.53 0.57
CA GLU A 150 -31.75 2.53 0.63
C GLU A 150 -31.72 1.61 -0.61
N VAL A 151 -32.88 1.40 -1.24
CA VAL A 151 -33.06 0.54 -2.42
C VAL A 151 -32.32 1.10 -3.65
N PRO A 152 -32.47 2.38 -4.08
CA PRO A 152 -31.73 2.90 -5.21
C PRO A 152 -30.21 3.00 -4.96
N VAL A 153 -29.78 3.18 -3.70
CA VAL A 153 -28.35 3.14 -3.33
C VAL A 153 -27.76 1.75 -3.60
N LEU A 154 -28.37 0.71 -3.04
CA LEU A 154 -27.93 -0.67 -3.29
C LEU A 154 -28.12 -1.07 -4.78
N ALA A 155 -29.23 -0.68 -5.40
CA ALA A 155 -29.50 -0.97 -6.81
C ALA A 155 -28.45 -0.35 -7.73
N LYS A 156 -28.01 0.89 -7.48
CA LYS A 156 -26.97 1.57 -8.27
C LYS A 156 -25.61 0.89 -8.12
N ALA A 157 -25.28 0.40 -6.93
CA ALA A 157 -24.06 -0.38 -6.70
C ALA A 157 -24.10 -1.73 -7.42
N LEU A 158 -25.21 -2.48 -7.31
CA LEU A 158 -25.40 -3.75 -8.02
C LEU A 158 -25.46 -3.57 -9.54
N LEU A 159 -26.05 -2.47 -10.03
CA LEU A 159 -26.09 -2.12 -11.45
C LEU A 159 -24.68 -1.95 -12.02
N ASN A 160 -23.74 -1.42 -11.24
CA ASN A 160 -22.34 -1.34 -11.65
C ASN A 160 -21.64 -2.71 -11.64
N VAL A 161 -22.10 -3.69 -10.85
CA VAL A 161 -21.58 -5.06 -10.84
C VAL A 161 -22.09 -5.89 -12.03
N VAL A 162 -23.36 -5.74 -12.44
CA VAL A 162 -23.97 -6.51 -13.54
C VAL A 162 -23.80 -5.89 -14.93
N LYS A 163 -23.13 -4.75 -15.07
CA LYS A 163 -22.79 -4.16 -16.38
C LYS A 163 -21.80 -5.04 -17.13
N GLU A 164 -22.15 -5.37 -18.38
CA GLU A 164 -21.37 -6.25 -19.28
C GLU A 164 -20.31 -5.49 -20.12
N ARG A 165 -20.13 -4.17 -19.90
CA ARG A 165 -19.17 -3.36 -20.68
C ARG A 165 -17.72 -3.51 -20.20
N GLU A 166 -16.81 -3.14 -21.09
CA GLU A 166 -15.35 -3.14 -20.91
C GLU A 166 -14.87 -2.31 -19.71
N PRO A 167 -13.64 -2.57 -19.20
CA PRO A 167 -13.24 -2.15 -17.85
C PRO A 167 -12.80 -0.68 -17.77
N GLU A 168 -13.77 0.22 -17.65
CA GLU A 168 -13.53 1.50 -16.99
C GLU A 168 -13.25 1.23 -15.50
N GLU A 169 -12.05 1.57 -15.03
CA GLU A 169 -11.73 1.56 -13.59
C GLU A 169 -12.52 2.66 -12.86
N PRO A 170 -12.94 2.47 -11.59
CA PRO A 170 -12.60 1.36 -10.69
C PRO A 170 -13.64 0.23 -10.64
N LEU A 171 -13.23 -0.94 -10.13
CA LEU A 171 -14.13 -2.03 -9.76
C LEU A 171 -15.16 -1.54 -8.71
N PRO A 172 -16.47 -1.89 -8.80
CA PRO A 172 -17.48 -1.36 -7.89
C PRO A 172 -17.31 -1.85 -6.44
N ALA A 173 -17.25 -0.93 -5.48
CA ALA A 173 -17.11 -1.21 -4.04
C ALA A 173 -18.41 -1.71 -3.37
N ILE A 174 -19.08 -2.72 -3.96
CA ILE A 174 -20.42 -3.19 -3.53
C ILE A 174 -20.51 -3.55 -2.03
N ILE A 175 -19.39 -3.96 -1.41
CA ILE A 175 -19.35 -4.48 -0.04
C ILE A 175 -19.83 -3.44 0.98
N GLU A 176 -19.55 -2.15 0.79
CA GLU A 176 -20.01 -1.12 1.73
C GLU A 176 -21.54 -0.94 1.72
N HIS A 177 -22.19 -1.21 0.59
CA HIS A 177 -23.64 -1.12 0.43
C HIS A 177 -24.39 -2.38 0.88
N LEU A 178 -23.71 -3.52 1.09
CA LEU A 178 -24.40 -4.77 1.47
C LEU A 178 -25.12 -4.67 2.83
N HIS A 179 -24.78 -3.69 3.68
CA HIS A 179 -25.45 -3.47 4.97
C HIS A 179 -26.93 -3.08 4.85
N HIS A 180 -27.41 -2.72 3.65
CA HIS A 180 -28.82 -2.48 3.36
C HIS A 180 -29.63 -3.79 3.21
N VAL A 181 -29.00 -4.91 2.85
CA VAL A 181 -29.68 -6.21 2.62
C VAL A 181 -30.17 -6.80 3.94
N GLY A 182 -31.35 -7.44 3.93
CA GLY A 182 -31.96 -7.99 5.14
C GLY A 182 -32.57 -6.95 6.08
N LYS A 183 -32.76 -5.71 5.61
CA LYS A 183 -33.74 -4.77 6.17
C LYS A 183 -35.11 -5.04 5.55
N ASP A 184 -36.17 -5.02 6.34
CA ASP A 184 -37.55 -5.26 5.86
C ASP A 184 -37.96 -4.30 4.72
N SER A 185 -37.49 -3.05 4.75
CA SER A 185 -37.72 -2.04 3.71
C SER A 185 -37.03 -2.34 2.37
N VAL A 186 -36.01 -3.20 2.37
CA VAL A 186 -35.15 -3.50 1.20
C VAL A 186 -35.40 -4.91 0.67
N ASP A 187 -35.69 -5.89 1.54
CA ASP A 187 -35.86 -7.30 1.14
C ASP A 187 -37.08 -7.49 0.20
N ASP A 188 -38.06 -6.59 0.26
CA ASP A 188 -39.22 -6.51 -0.65
C ASP A 188 -38.85 -6.21 -2.13
N TYR A 189 -37.64 -5.72 -2.38
CA TYR A 189 -37.15 -5.24 -3.68
C TYR A 189 -35.81 -5.85 -4.10
N LEU A 190 -34.89 -6.03 -3.15
CA LEU A 190 -33.56 -6.61 -3.34
C LEU A 190 -33.30 -7.69 -2.28
N PRO A 191 -34.07 -8.79 -2.30
CA PRO A 191 -33.96 -9.85 -1.31
C PRO A 191 -32.60 -10.56 -1.36
N LEU A 192 -32.19 -11.10 -0.22
CA LEU A 192 -30.89 -11.75 -0.02
C LEU A 192 -30.49 -12.72 -1.16
N TYR A 193 -31.42 -13.57 -1.61
CA TYR A 193 -31.18 -14.57 -2.65
C TYR A 193 -30.93 -13.94 -4.04
N LEU A 194 -31.60 -12.83 -4.36
CA LEU A 194 -31.45 -12.15 -5.65
C LEU A 194 -30.11 -11.43 -5.73
N VAL A 195 -29.69 -10.79 -4.64
CA VAL A 195 -28.36 -10.18 -4.51
C VAL A 195 -27.26 -11.25 -4.61
N GLU A 196 -27.46 -12.41 -3.99
CA GLU A 196 -26.61 -13.60 -4.14
C GLU A 196 -26.48 -14.04 -5.61
N MET A 197 -27.60 -14.19 -6.34
CA MET A 197 -27.56 -14.55 -7.76
C MET A 197 -26.88 -13.48 -8.64
N MET A 198 -27.10 -12.19 -8.37
CA MET A 198 -26.44 -11.09 -9.10
C MET A 198 -24.91 -11.15 -8.94
N LEU A 199 -24.41 -11.29 -7.70
CA LEU A 199 -22.98 -11.38 -7.41
C LEU A 199 -22.32 -12.63 -8.03
N CYS A 200 -23.02 -13.78 -8.00
CA CYS A 200 -22.56 -15.03 -8.59
C CYS A 200 -22.48 -14.97 -10.11
N ASN A 201 -23.56 -14.62 -10.81
CA ASN A 201 -23.59 -14.61 -12.28
C ASN A 201 -22.66 -13.53 -12.86
N ALA A 202 -22.48 -12.40 -12.16
CA ALA A 202 -21.52 -11.36 -12.58
C ALA A 202 -20.05 -11.76 -12.36
N ASN A 203 -19.79 -12.93 -11.75
CA ASN A 203 -18.49 -13.41 -11.30
C ASN A 203 -17.71 -12.37 -10.46
N TYR A 204 -18.42 -11.65 -9.58
CA TYR A 204 -17.85 -10.51 -8.86
C TYR A 204 -16.68 -10.92 -7.95
N LYS A 205 -16.79 -12.08 -7.28
CA LYS A 205 -15.74 -12.60 -6.38
C LYS A 205 -14.37 -12.75 -7.05
N GLU A 206 -14.35 -13.22 -8.29
CA GLU A 206 -13.12 -13.47 -9.03
C GLU A 206 -12.53 -12.16 -9.54
N LYS A 207 -13.37 -11.27 -10.10
CA LYS A 207 -13.00 -9.90 -10.46
C LYS A 207 -12.38 -9.16 -9.27
N LEU A 208 -12.98 -9.28 -8.08
CA LEU A 208 -12.44 -8.71 -6.85
C LEU A 208 -11.14 -9.39 -6.39
N ARG A 209 -11.00 -10.72 -6.49
CA ARG A 209 -9.73 -11.39 -6.14
C ARG A 209 -8.59 -10.92 -7.03
N ILE A 210 -8.82 -10.85 -8.35
CA ILE A 210 -7.84 -10.36 -9.31
C ILE A 210 -7.42 -8.92 -8.95
N LYS A 211 -8.39 -8.02 -8.75
CA LYS A 211 -8.09 -6.61 -8.44
C LYS A 211 -7.43 -6.41 -7.07
N LEU A 212 -7.86 -7.11 -6.02
CA LEU A 212 -7.21 -7.06 -4.72
C LEU A 212 -5.78 -7.62 -4.76
N ASN A 213 -5.52 -8.65 -5.56
CA ASN A 213 -4.17 -9.17 -5.72
C ASN A 213 -3.27 -8.20 -6.49
N GLU A 214 -3.77 -7.58 -7.56
CA GLU A 214 -3.07 -6.52 -8.31
C GLU A 214 -2.70 -5.35 -7.37
N LEU A 215 -3.70 -4.77 -6.68
CA LEU A 215 -3.49 -3.65 -5.76
C LEU A 215 -2.51 -4.02 -4.63
N ARG A 216 -2.59 -5.25 -4.09
CA ARG A 216 -1.60 -5.78 -3.14
C ARG A 216 -0.19 -5.81 -3.73
N THR A 217 0.00 -6.37 -4.93
CA THR A 217 1.33 -6.41 -5.56
C THR A 217 1.88 -5.01 -5.89
N SER A 218 1.01 -4.02 -6.11
CA SER A 218 1.38 -2.61 -6.27
C SER A 218 1.51 -1.82 -4.95
N CYS A 219 1.29 -2.44 -3.79
CA CYS A 219 1.19 -1.79 -2.47
C CYS A 219 0.14 -0.65 -2.40
N LYS A 220 -0.90 -0.71 -3.22
CA LYS A 220 -2.02 0.25 -3.27
C LYS A 220 -3.06 -0.08 -2.19
N TRP A 221 -2.64 0.03 -0.93
CA TRP A 221 -3.42 -0.40 0.22
C TRP A 221 -4.66 0.47 0.49
N HIS A 222 -4.66 1.75 0.13
CA HIS A 222 -5.85 2.59 0.27
C HIS A 222 -6.93 2.16 -0.74
N SER A 223 -6.55 2.01 -2.01
CA SER A 223 -7.46 1.50 -3.04
C SER A 223 -7.98 0.09 -2.70
N ALA A 224 -7.14 -0.79 -2.14
CA ALA A 224 -7.57 -2.11 -1.70
C ALA A 224 -8.56 -2.05 -0.52
N TYR A 225 -8.36 -1.14 0.44
CA TYR A 225 -9.28 -0.94 1.56
C TYR A 225 -10.66 -0.45 1.10
N GLN A 226 -10.71 0.48 0.14
CA GLN A 226 -11.98 1.00 -0.40
C GLN A 226 -12.87 -0.11 -0.99
N LEU A 227 -12.29 -1.12 -1.64
CA LEU A 227 -13.04 -2.24 -2.22
C LEU A 227 -13.60 -3.25 -1.18
N VAL A 228 -13.07 -3.25 0.05
CA VAL A 228 -13.50 -4.16 1.14
C VAL A 228 -14.10 -3.41 2.35
N ALA A 229 -14.30 -2.10 2.23
CA ALA A 229 -14.93 -1.26 3.24
C ALA A 229 -16.33 -1.77 3.62
N GLY A 230 -16.75 -1.51 4.86
CA GLY A 230 -18.05 -1.97 5.38
C GLY A 230 -18.15 -3.47 5.71
N ALA A 231 -17.21 -4.34 5.29
CA ALA A 231 -17.27 -5.78 5.54
C ALA A 231 -17.41 -6.18 7.03
N ARG A 232 -16.91 -5.33 7.94
CA ARG A 232 -17.00 -5.47 9.42
C ARG A 232 -18.33 -5.02 10.02
N GLN A 233 -19.10 -4.22 9.28
CA GLN A 233 -20.29 -3.49 9.74
C GLN A 233 -21.59 -4.11 9.21
N LEU A 234 -21.51 -5.18 8.42
CA LEU A 234 -22.66 -5.88 7.89
C LEU A 234 -23.52 -6.50 9.00
N ASN A 235 -24.84 -6.46 8.83
CA ASN A 235 -25.79 -7.22 9.63
C ASN A 235 -25.66 -8.74 9.36
N ASP A 236 -26.25 -9.60 10.19
CA ASP A 236 -26.07 -11.05 10.06
C ASP A 236 -26.59 -11.65 8.74
N PRO A 237 -27.75 -11.23 8.17
CA PRO A 237 -28.12 -11.59 6.80
C PRO A 237 -27.06 -11.20 5.76
N ALA A 238 -26.57 -9.97 5.78
CA ALA A 238 -25.59 -9.46 4.82
C ALA A 238 -24.21 -10.12 4.96
N LYS A 239 -23.80 -10.57 6.16
CA LYS A 239 -22.58 -11.37 6.34
C LYS A 239 -22.59 -12.64 5.50
N ALA A 240 -23.77 -13.23 5.24
CA ALA A 240 -23.89 -14.39 4.36
C ALA A 240 -23.49 -14.06 2.91
N LEU A 241 -23.65 -12.82 2.43
CA LEU A 241 -23.25 -12.40 1.08
C LEU A 241 -21.73 -12.27 0.90
N LEU A 242 -20.95 -12.10 1.98
CA LEU A 242 -19.48 -12.17 1.89
C LEU A 242 -19.03 -13.52 1.32
N ARG A 243 -19.79 -14.59 1.63
CA ARG A 243 -20.35 -15.52 0.62
C ARG A 243 -19.68 -15.52 -0.77
N TYR A 244 -20.21 -14.64 -1.60
CA TYR A 244 -19.99 -14.47 -3.04
C TYR A 244 -19.42 -13.08 -3.39
N ALA A 245 -19.42 -12.14 -2.44
CA ALA A 245 -18.78 -10.85 -2.63
C ALA A 245 -17.26 -10.93 -2.41
N LEU A 246 -16.81 -11.49 -1.28
CA LEU A 246 -15.46 -11.30 -0.75
C LEU A 246 -14.62 -12.60 -0.82
N PRO A 247 -13.51 -12.64 -1.60
CA PRO A 247 -12.49 -13.68 -1.45
C PRO A 247 -11.75 -13.53 -0.10
N ASP A 248 -11.11 -14.60 0.36
CA ASP A 248 -10.07 -14.59 1.41
C ASP A 248 -10.44 -13.79 2.68
N ARG A 249 -11.70 -13.93 3.12
CA ARG A 249 -12.35 -13.11 4.16
C ARG A 249 -11.59 -13.04 5.48
N SER A 250 -10.89 -14.12 5.85
CA SER A 250 -10.07 -14.19 7.07
C SER A 250 -8.90 -13.21 7.07
N TRP A 251 -8.53 -12.65 5.91
CA TRP A 251 -7.56 -11.56 5.77
C TRP A 251 -8.28 -10.21 5.81
N TRP A 252 -9.29 -10.01 4.95
CA TRP A 252 -9.87 -8.69 4.68
C TRP A 252 -10.92 -8.23 5.69
N VAL A 253 -11.67 -9.14 6.32
CA VAL A 253 -12.68 -8.78 7.35
C VAL A 253 -12.04 -8.27 8.64
N PRO A 254 -11.01 -8.89 9.24
CA PRO A 254 -10.42 -8.35 10.47
C PRO A 254 -9.59 -7.08 10.25
N TRP A 255 -9.20 -6.77 9.01
CA TRP A 255 -8.23 -5.73 8.67
C TRP A 255 -8.68 -4.31 9.10
N THR A 256 -7.83 -3.62 9.85
CA THR A 256 -8.04 -2.21 10.25
C THR A 256 -6.75 -1.39 10.15
N PRO A 257 -6.38 -0.94 8.94
CA PRO A 257 -5.19 -0.11 8.73
C PRO A 257 -5.42 1.33 9.18
N ASN A 258 -4.32 2.04 9.46
CA ASN A 258 -4.35 3.50 9.56
C ASN A 258 -4.64 4.10 8.17
N LEU A 259 -5.88 4.55 7.97
CA LEU A 259 -6.37 5.08 6.69
C LEU A 259 -5.59 6.30 6.18
N ASN A 260 -5.17 7.19 7.09
CA ASN A 260 -4.38 8.36 6.72
C ASN A 260 -3.00 7.94 6.20
N ARG A 261 -2.33 7.02 6.92
CA ARG A 261 -1.03 6.46 6.53
C ARG A 261 -1.07 5.82 5.14
N ILE A 262 -1.99 4.87 4.90
CA ILE A 262 -2.05 4.18 3.60
C ILE A 262 -2.43 5.13 2.45
N ARG A 263 -3.24 6.16 2.72
CA ARG A 263 -3.56 7.22 1.75
C ARG A 263 -2.36 8.09 1.42
N GLU A 264 -1.60 8.53 2.43
CA GLU A 264 -0.37 9.30 2.24
C GLU A 264 0.70 8.48 1.50
N TRP A 265 0.86 7.20 1.83
CA TRP A 265 1.77 6.31 1.10
C TRP A 265 1.37 6.15 -0.37
N GLU A 266 0.09 5.88 -0.66
CA GLU A 266 -0.37 5.66 -2.04
C GLU A 266 -0.31 6.94 -2.89
N THR A 267 -0.50 8.13 -2.29
CA THR A 267 -0.43 9.43 -2.98
C THR A 267 0.97 10.05 -3.05
N ARG A 268 1.88 9.78 -2.11
CA ARG A 268 3.22 10.42 -2.07
C ARG A 268 4.38 9.55 -2.55
N LEU A 269 4.25 8.21 -2.53
CA LEU A 269 5.30 7.32 -3.02
C LEU A 269 5.27 7.17 -4.55
N SER A 270 6.45 7.22 -5.17
CA SER A 270 6.62 6.73 -6.54
C SER A 270 6.44 5.20 -6.59
N GLU A 271 6.16 4.63 -7.77
CA GLU A 271 6.05 3.17 -7.93
C GLU A 271 7.36 2.44 -7.59
N ASN A 272 8.50 3.03 -7.94
CA ASN A 272 9.81 2.55 -7.54
C ASN A 272 9.99 2.57 -6.02
N ASP A 273 9.53 3.62 -5.33
CA ASP A 273 9.64 3.68 -3.87
C ASP A 273 8.65 2.74 -3.16
N ARG A 274 7.45 2.53 -3.71
CA ARG A 274 6.54 1.46 -3.27
C ARG A 274 7.19 0.09 -3.38
N TYR A 275 7.75 -0.24 -4.55
CA TYR A 275 8.48 -1.50 -4.76
C TYR A 275 9.66 -1.66 -3.79
N ARG A 276 10.43 -0.59 -3.55
CA ARG A 276 11.58 -0.59 -2.63
C ARG A 276 11.19 -0.67 -1.15
N LEU A 277 9.96 -0.31 -0.78
CA LEU A 277 9.44 -0.35 0.60
C LEU A 277 8.47 -1.50 0.86
N VAL A 278 8.15 -2.34 -0.13
CA VAL A 278 7.11 -3.40 -0.08
C VAL A 278 7.00 -4.13 1.28
N TYR A 279 8.10 -4.66 1.81
CA TYR A 279 8.11 -5.43 3.08
C TYR A 279 7.73 -4.63 4.34
N VAL A 280 7.74 -3.29 4.26
CA VAL A 280 7.22 -2.37 5.29
C VAL A 280 5.78 -1.98 5.00
N LEU A 281 5.44 -1.72 3.74
CA LEU A 281 4.06 -1.37 3.36
C LEU A 281 3.12 -2.55 3.68
N ASP A 282 3.58 -3.79 3.47
CA ASP A 282 2.92 -5.03 3.87
C ASP A 282 2.57 -5.09 5.38
N LEU A 283 3.30 -4.40 6.26
CA LEU A 283 3.05 -4.39 7.72
C LEU A 283 1.77 -3.65 8.12
N GLU A 284 1.24 -2.80 7.24
CA GLU A 284 -0.07 -2.16 7.37
C GLU A 284 -1.15 -2.91 6.55
N GLY A 285 -0.78 -3.95 5.81
CA GLY A 285 -1.68 -4.84 5.09
C GLY A 285 -2.43 -5.83 6.01
N PRO A 286 -3.37 -6.61 5.45
CA PRO A 286 -4.18 -7.57 6.19
C PRO A 286 -3.35 -8.77 6.65
N ASP A 287 -3.85 -9.48 7.67
CA ASP A 287 -3.21 -10.69 8.17
C ASP A 287 -3.34 -11.88 7.18
N THR A 288 -2.38 -11.95 6.26
CA THR A 288 -2.27 -13.05 5.29
C THR A 288 -1.96 -14.42 5.91
N ARG A 289 -1.65 -14.51 7.21
CA ARG A 289 -1.48 -15.78 7.93
C ARG A 289 -2.79 -16.40 8.40
N GLY A 290 -3.91 -15.67 8.33
CA GLY A 290 -5.22 -16.18 8.71
C GLY A 290 -5.41 -16.42 10.21
N GLN A 291 -4.56 -15.80 11.06
CA GLN A 291 -4.78 -15.70 12.51
C GLN A 291 -5.91 -14.71 12.85
N GLN A 292 -6.44 -14.02 11.83
CA GLN A 292 -7.52 -13.04 11.89
C GLN A 292 -7.16 -11.80 12.71
N LEU A 293 -5.87 -11.47 12.76
CA LEU A 293 -5.38 -10.29 13.48
C LEU A 293 -5.57 -9.00 12.65
N PRO A 294 -5.69 -7.82 13.30
CA PRO A 294 -6.04 -6.58 12.62
C PRO A 294 -5.10 -6.13 11.49
N LEU A 295 -3.81 -6.49 11.58
CA LEU A 295 -2.74 -6.06 10.68
C LEU A 295 -1.64 -7.12 10.64
N LEU A 296 -0.94 -7.25 9.52
CA LEU A 296 0.12 -8.25 9.34
C LEU A 296 1.19 -8.16 10.43
N ARG A 297 1.57 -6.94 10.86
CA ARG A 297 2.58 -6.76 11.93
C ARG A 297 2.20 -7.36 13.29
N HIS A 298 0.92 -7.60 13.54
CA HIS A 298 0.46 -8.25 14.76
C HIS A 298 0.57 -9.79 14.69
N SER A 299 0.52 -10.38 13.49
CA SER A 299 0.72 -11.83 13.30
C SER A 299 2.17 -12.22 12.98
N CYS A 300 2.95 -11.34 12.33
CA CYS A 300 4.37 -11.54 12.08
C CYS A 300 5.15 -10.28 11.67
N CYS A 301 6.47 -10.38 11.76
CA CYS A 301 7.44 -9.43 11.18
C CYS A 301 7.48 -9.38 9.64
N GLY A 302 6.44 -9.83 8.93
CA GLY A 302 6.42 -9.89 7.45
C GLY A 302 7.58 -10.71 6.85
N LYS A 303 8.55 -10.01 6.25
CA LYS A 303 9.80 -10.56 5.68
C LYS A 303 11.06 -10.27 6.51
N PHE A 304 10.95 -9.49 7.59
CA PHE A 304 12.07 -9.24 8.50
C PHE A 304 12.41 -10.48 9.35
N ASN A 305 13.60 -10.49 9.95
CA ASN A 305 14.03 -11.56 10.84
C ASN A 305 13.02 -11.76 12.01
N PRO A 306 12.56 -13.00 12.32
CA PRO A 306 11.67 -13.28 13.44
C PRO A 306 12.11 -12.74 14.81
N ALA A 307 13.42 -12.56 15.03
CA ALA A 307 13.96 -11.94 16.25
C ALA A 307 13.41 -10.54 16.53
N VAL A 308 12.96 -9.80 15.49
CA VAL A 308 12.31 -8.48 15.62
C VAL A 308 11.08 -8.55 16.53
N ASN A 309 10.31 -9.64 16.49
CA ASN A 309 9.13 -9.84 17.35
C ASN A 309 9.48 -10.22 18.80
N SER A 310 10.73 -10.59 19.09
CA SER A 310 11.22 -10.87 20.45
C SER A 310 11.92 -9.68 21.12
N LEU A 311 12.07 -8.55 20.41
CA LEU A 311 12.67 -7.34 21.01
C LEU A 311 11.70 -6.69 22.01
N PRO A 312 12.17 -6.29 23.21
CA PRO A 312 11.32 -5.65 24.20
C PRO A 312 10.81 -4.29 23.70
N PRO A 313 9.55 -3.91 24.02
CA PRO A 313 9.00 -2.61 23.63
C PRO A 313 9.69 -1.48 24.37
N ARG A 314 10.00 -0.38 23.65
CA ARG A 314 10.61 0.82 24.22
C ARG A 314 9.56 1.92 24.31
N ASN A 315 9.47 2.60 25.45
CA ASN A 315 8.46 3.63 25.71
C ASN A 315 7.01 3.18 25.42
N ARG A 316 6.70 1.89 25.66
CA ARG A 316 5.44 1.19 25.32
C ARG A 316 5.16 1.00 23.82
N GLN A 317 6.08 1.37 22.92
CA GLN A 317 5.97 1.16 21.48
C GLN A 317 6.72 -0.12 21.05
N TYR A 318 6.12 -0.91 20.15
CA TYR A 318 6.81 -2.03 19.50
C TYR A 318 7.65 -1.52 18.33
N ILE A 319 8.77 -2.20 18.07
CA ILE A 319 9.76 -1.74 17.08
C ILE A 319 9.20 -1.64 15.65
N LEU A 320 8.21 -2.47 15.28
CA LEU A 320 7.54 -2.38 13.97
C LEU A 320 6.68 -1.13 13.86
N ASP A 321 6.01 -0.68 14.93
CA ASP A 321 5.28 0.59 14.92
C ASP A 321 6.24 1.78 14.87
N SER A 322 7.40 1.71 15.55
CA SER A 322 8.44 2.73 15.44
C SER A 322 9.04 2.80 14.03
N LEU A 323 9.30 1.65 13.39
CA LEU A 323 9.72 1.58 11.98
C LEU A 323 8.71 2.28 11.07
N LEU A 324 7.41 2.03 11.27
CA LEU A 324 6.36 2.68 10.49
C LEU A 324 6.31 4.20 10.73
N THR A 325 6.44 4.66 11.97
CA THR A 325 6.56 6.10 12.30
C THR A 325 7.78 6.75 11.61
N VAL A 326 8.90 6.05 11.55
CA VAL A 326 10.12 6.49 10.86
C VAL A 326 9.95 6.52 9.34
N VAL A 327 9.20 5.57 8.78
CA VAL A 327 8.84 5.52 7.36
C VAL A 327 7.91 6.68 6.98
N ASP A 328 6.89 6.97 7.79
CA ASP A 328 6.01 8.12 7.59
C ASP A 328 6.82 9.44 7.58
N ARG A 329 7.75 9.62 8.53
CA ARG A 329 8.70 10.75 8.55
C ARG A 329 9.60 10.79 7.30
N ALA A 330 10.10 9.65 6.83
CA ALA A 330 10.96 9.61 5.66
C ALA A 330 10.22 9.89 4.34
N ILE A 331 8.94 9.47 4.23
CA ILE A 331 8.07 9.82 3.10
C ILE A 331 7.74 11.32 3.12
N ALA A 332 7.63 11.92 4.30
CA ALA A 332 7.53 13.37 4.42
C ALA A 332 8.78 14.12 3.93
N TRP A 333 9.97 13.55 4.13
CA TRP A 333 11.28 14.11 3.71
C TRP A 333 11.66 13.82 2.25
N GLY A 334 11.26 12.68 1.68
CA GLY A 334 11.50 12.32 0.27
C GLY A 334 12.59 11.26 0.00
N PRO A 335 13.11 11.17 -1.24
CA PRO A 335 13.76 9.96 -1.75
C PRO A 335 15.12 9.60 -1.11
N GLU A 336 15.83 10.58 -0.54
CA GLU A 336 17.08 10.30 0.19
C GLU A 336 16.80 9.64 1.55
N ALA A 337 15.78 10.12 2.27
CA ALA A 337 15.31 9.54 3.53
C ALA A 337 14.74 8.12 3.33
N ILE A 338 13.91 7.92 2.29
CA ILE A 338 13.50 6.58 1.84
C ILE A 338 14.73 5.73 1.49
N GLY A 339 15.73 6.32 0.83
CA GLY A 339 17.01 5.70 0.51
C GLY A 339 17.83 5.22 1.71
N LEU A 340 17.74 5.93 2.85
CA LEU A 340 18.37 5.55 4.11
C LEU A 340 17.67 4.32 4.71
N ILE A 341 16.34 4.33 4.85
CA ILE A 341 15.56 3.18 5.35
C ILE A 341 15.75 1.93 4.49
N VAL A 342 15.71 2.08 3.16
CA VAL A 342 15.96 0.98 2.22
C VAL A 342 17.35 0.39 2.38
N THR A 343 18.33 1.21 2.76
CA THR A 343 19.70 0.76 3.02
C THR A 343 19.83 0.07 4.38
N MET A 344 19.30 0.67 5.44
CA MET A 344 19.52 0.24 6.83
C MET A 344 18.59 -0.88 7.30
N CYS A 345 17.35 -0.94 6.82
CA CYS A 345 16.36 -1.92 7.27
C CYS A 345 15.97 -2.92 6.19
N ILE A 346 15.62 -2.45 4.99
CA ILE A 346 15.01 -3.31 3.96
C ILE A 346 16.04 -4.26 3.35
N LYS A 347 17.18 -3.75 2.84
CA LYS A 347 18.22 -4.57 2.23
C LYS A 347 18.81 -5.66 3.15
N PRO A 348 19.12 -5.40 4.44
CA PRO A 348 19.60 -6.45 5.35
C PRO A 348 18.48 -7.29 5.99
N LEU A 349 17.19 -6.97 5.74
CA LEU A 349 16.03 -7.59 6.40
C LEU A 349 16.12 -7.61 7.95
N ARG A 350 16.82 -6.64 8.51
CA ARG A 350 17.14 -6.49 9.94
C ARG A 350 16.59 -5.17 10.45
N VAL A 351 15.98 -5.22 11.63
CA VAL A 351 15.48 -4.04 12.36
C VAL A 351 15.82 -4.24 13.83
N ASP A 352 16.50 -3.27 14.43
CA ASP A 352 16.78 -3.22 15.86
C ASP A 352 16.73 -1.77 16.35
N TRP A 353 16.64 -1.58 17.67
CA TRP A 353 16.42 -0.25 18.25
C TRP A 353 17.53 0.75 17.89
N GLN A 354 18.78 0.30 17.81
CA GLN A 354 19.92 1.12 17.40
C GLN A 354 19.80 1.56 15.93
N THR A 355 19.35 0.67 15.05
CA THR A 355 19.08 0.99 13.63
C THR A 355 17.96 2.02 13.51
N ILE A 356 16.89 1.90 14.30
CA ILE A 356 15.78 2.87 14.33
C ILE A 356 16.27 4.25 14.82
N GLU A 357 17.00 4.30 15.93
CA GLU A 357 17.55 5.57 16.48
C GLU A 357 18.51 6.27 15.50
N ARG A 358 19.37 5.51 14.81
CA ARG A 358 20.26 6.04 13.76
C ARG A 358 19.48 6.72 12.65
N ILE A 359 18.34 6.16 12.24
CA ILE A 359 17.49 6.77 11.20
C ILE A 359 16.73 7.99 11.77
N GLU A 360 16.16 7.92 12.97
CA GLU A 360 15.47 9.06 13.59
C GLU A 360 16.35 10.31 13.68
N ALA A 361 17.59 10.14 14.18
CA ALA A 361 18.56 11.22 14.30
C ALA A 361 19.00 11.75 12.91
N ALA A 362 19.13 10.89 11.91
CA ALA A 362 19.40 11.32 10.53
C ALA A 362 18.23 12.15 9.94
N LEU A 363 16.98 11.81 10.28
CA LEU A 363 15.77 12.57 9.89
C LEU A 363 15.55 13.84 10.74
N GLU A 364 16.40 14.10 11.74
CA GLU A 364 16.41 15.34 12.53
C GLU A 364 17.38 16.39 11.99
N LEU A 365 18.40 15.99 11.22
CA LEU A 365 19.34 16.91 10.55
C LEU A 365 18.67 17.90 9.59
N ARG A 366 17.51 17.54 9.02
CA ARG A 366 16.80 18.30 7.96
C ARG A 366 17.61 18.57 6.68
N SER A 367 18.82 18.02 6.56
CA SER A 367 19.73 18.20 5.43
C SER A 367 19.67 16.98 4.48
N PRO A 368 19.22 17.15 3.22
CA PRO A 368 19.22 16.07 2.23
C PRO A 368 20.62 15.53 1.93
N ASP A 369 21.65 16.38 1.98
CA ASP A 369 23.04 16.00 1.71
C ASP A 369 23.64 15.23 2.88
N GLY A 370 23.34 15.63 4.12
CA GLY A 370 23.71 14.87 5.32
C GLY A 370 23.03 13.49 5.36
N ILE A 371 21.74 13.42 5.01
CA ILE A 371 21.02 12.15 4.87
C ILE A 371 21.66 11.29 3.75
N ARG A 372 22.07 11.89 2.62
CA ARG A 372 22.77 11.16 1.54
C ARG A 372 24.12 10.61 2.01
N ALA A 373 24.88 11.38 2.78
CA ALA A 373 26.15 10.94 3.37
C ALA A 373 25.95 9.74 4.32
N LEU A 374 25.04 9.87 5.30
CA LEU A 374 24.71 8.79 6.26
C LEU A 374 24.16 7.53 5.57
N LYS A 375 23.32 7.71 4.54
CA LYS A 375 22.79 6.64 3.67
C LYS A 375 23.92 5.91 2.96
N ALA A 376 24.88 6.63 2.41
CA ALA A 376 25.99 6.04 1.69
C ALA A 376 26.93 5.29 2.66
N TYR A 377 27.21 5.86 3.85
CA TYR A 377 27.96 5.18 4.92
C TYR A 377 27.30 3.88 5.38
N SER A 378 25.99 3.92 5.56
CA SER A 378 25.19 2.74 5.93
C SER A 378 25.14 1.64 4.87
N ARG A 379 25.69 1.85 3.66
CA ARG A 379 25.87 0.77 2.66
C ARG A 379 27.10 -0.09 2.90
N GLY A 380 28.00 0.30 3.81
CA GLY A 380 29.30 -0.32 3.99
C GLY A 380 30.22 -0.02 2.80
N PHE A 381 30.83 1.18 2.81
CA PHE A 381 31.78 1.62 1.78
C PHE A 381 33.00 0.71 1.60
N GLU A 382 33.22 -0.26 2.50
CA GLU A 382 34.27 -1.28 2.43
C GLU A 382 34.37 -1.97 1.06
N LYS A 383 33.26 -2.09 0.31
CA LYS A 383 33.19 -2.70 -1.03
C LYS A 383 33.25 -1.71 -2.21
N GLY A 384 33.48 -0.42 -1.96
CA GLY A 384 33.66 0.60 -3.00
C GLY A 384 35.13 0.86 -3.35
N GLU A 385 35.37 1.68 -4.36
CA GLU A 385 36.72 2.19 -4.65
C GLU A 385 37.22 3.09 -3.51
N LEU A 386 38.55 3.18 -3.36
CA LEU A 386 39.16 3.98 -2.30
C LEU A 386 38.83 5.48 -2.42
N SER A 387 38.68 5.99 -3.64
CA SER A 387 38.19 7.35 -3.91
C SER A 387 36.78 7.60 -3.34
N ASP A 388 35.88 6.62 -3.50
CA ASP A 388 34.53 6.69 -2.94
C ASP A 388 34.59 6.64 -1.41
N LYS A 389 35.35 5.69 -0.83
CA LYS A 389 35.55 5.54 0.63
C LYS A 389 36.06 6.84 1.30
N VAL A 390 36.92 7.59 0.62
CA VAL A 390 37.49 8.84 1.15
C VAL A 390 36.46 9.97 1.14
N GLN A 391 35.79 10.21 -0.01
CA GLN A 391 34.75 11.24 -0.14
C GLN A 391 33.58 10.98 0.84
N ALA A 392 33.19 9.72 0.92
CA ALA A 392 32.27 9.14 1.88
C ALA A 392 32.53 9.51 3.35
N CYS A 393 33.69 9.10 3.89
CA CYS A 393 34.04 9.36 5.28
C CYS A 393 34.15 10.86 5.55
N THR A 394 34.68 11.63 4.60
CA THR A 394 34.75 13.10 4.68
C THR A 394 33.36 13.73 4.83
N ALA A 395 32.40 13.32 4.00
CA ALA A 395 31.04 13.85 4.04
C ALA A 395 30.30 13.47 5.34
N VAL A 396 30.48 12.24 5.83
CA VAL A 396 29.85 11.80 7.09
C VAL A 396 30.47 12.41 8.33
N LEU A 397 31.79 12.54 8.42
CA LEU A 397 32.45 13.25 9.53
C LEU A 397 31.91 14.68 9.62
N ARG A 398 31.92 15.44 8.53
CA ARG A 398 31.35 16.80 8.47
C ARG A 398 29.84 16.86 8.79
N THR A 399 29.09 15.80 8.52
CA THR A 399 27.66 15.71 8.86
C THR A 399 27.43 15.43 10.36
N ILE A 400 28.39 14.79 11.03
CA ILE A 400 28.23 14.30 12.41
C ILE A 400 28.93 15.21 13.43
N THR A 401 30.00 15.92 13.07
CA THR A 401 30.74 16.81 13.98
C THR A 401 29.83 17.81 14.69
N ASP A 402 28.88 18.42 13.99
CA ASP A 402 27.95 19.41 14.58
C ASP A 402 26.71 18.79 15.25
N ALA A 403 26.63 17.45 15.37
CA ALA A 403 25.42 16.72 15.76
C ALA A 403 25.66 15.66 16.87
N PRO A 404 25.69 16.05 18.17
CA PRO A 404 26.01 15.15 19.28
C PRO A 404 25.15 13.88 19.40
N ARG A 405 23.88 13.90 18.99
CA ARG A 405 23.05 12.67 18.94
C ARG A 405 23.59 11.66 17.92
N LEU A 406 24.13 12.12 16.79
CA LEU A 406 24.75 11.26 15.78
C LEU A 406 26.16 10.80 16.19
N GLN A 407 26.93 11.65 16.87
CA GLN A 407 28.24 11.28 17.44
C GLN A 407 28.10 10.01 18.29
N ASN A 408 27.17 10.01 19.26
CA ASN A 408 26.90 8.85 20.11
C ASN A 408 26.37 7.63 19.34
N LEU A 409 25.61 7.82 18.26
CA LEU A 409 24.98 6.73 17.52
C LEU A 409 25.89 6.08 16.47
N PHE A 410 26.86 6.80 15.90
CA PHE A 410 27.76 6.34 14.84
C PHE A 410 29.25 6.32 15.23
N GLY A 411 29.61 6.88 16.38
CA GLY A 411 31.00 7.07 16.82
C GLY A 411 31.75 5.85 17.31
N SER A 412 31.13 4.68 17.41
CA SER A 412 31.77 3.53 18.08
C SER A 412 33.10 3.13 17.43
N PRO A 413 34.05 2.52 18.19
CA PRO A 413 35.30 1.99 17.65
C PRO A 413 35.14 1.04 16.46
N ARG A 414 33.97 0.39 16.30
CA ARG A 414 33.65 -0.50 15.17
C ARG A 414 32.90 0.20 14.02
N ASP A 415 32.29 1.36 14.29
CA ASP A 415 31.62 2.19 13.29
C ASP A 415 32.62 3.24 12.76
N LEU A 416 32.41 4.54 13.05
CA LEU A 416 33.11 5.63 12.36
C LEU A 416 34.57 5.78 12.80
N ALA A 417 34.87 5.64 14.10
CA ALA A 417 36.21 5.90 14.64
C ALA A 417 37.28 4.99 14.02
N GLY A 418 37.02 3.67 13.98
CA GLY A 418 37.91 2.70 13.36
C GLY A 418 37.86 2.74 11.83
N SER A 419 36.66 2.85 11.24
CA SER A 419 36.52 2.79 9.78
C SER A 419 37.13 3.99 9.07
N ALA A 420 36.94 5.21 9.59
CA ALA A 420 37.44 6.42 8.94
C ALA A 420 38.96 6.58 9.10
N CYS A 421 39.52 6.21 10.25
CA CYS A 421 40.97 6.10 10.45
C CYS A 421 41.59 5.08 9.47
N ARG A 422 41.05 3.85 9.41
CA ARG A 422 41.51 2.80 8.47
C ARG A 422 41.45 3.27 7.01
N VAL A 423 40.35 3.91 6.59
CA VAL A 423 40.20 4.44 5.22
C VAL A 423 41.18 5.58 4.92
N PHE A 424 41.47 6.44 5.89
CA PHE A 424 42.49 7.47 5.74
C PHE A 424 43.88 6.85 5.57
N MET A 425 44.26 5.89 6.40
CA MET A 425 45.54 5.17 6.26
C MET A 425 45.65 4.39 4.93
N GLU A 426 44.58 3.71 4.49
CA GLU A 426 44.50 3.07 3.16
C GLU A 426 44.76 4.09 2.03
N ALA A 427 44.11 5.26 2.09
CA ALA A 427 44.22 6.32 1.09
C ALA A 427 45.60 6.99 1.06
N VAL A 428 46.15 7.23 2.25
CA VAL A 428 47.48 7.78 2.48
C VAL A 428 48.55 6.84 1.89
N GLU A 429 48.56 5.55 2.25
CA GLU A 429 49.53 4.58 1.70
C GLU A 429 49.40 4.39 0.17
N TYR A 430 48.17 4.39 -0.36
CA TYR A 430 47.93 4.34 -1.81
C TYR A 430 48.48 5.57 -2.55
N LEU A 431 48.27 6.78 -2.00
CA LEU A 431 48.76 8.03 -2.57
C LEU A 431 50.30 8.08 -2.57
N TYR A 432 50.94 7.63 -1.49
CA TYR A 432 52.41 7.54 -1.40
C TYR A 432 53.00 6.66 -2.50
N ARG A 433 52.46 5.45 -2.69
CA ARG A 433 52.92 4.56 -3.76
C ARG A 433 52.77 5.24 -5.14
N GLN A 434 51.62 5.87 -5.39
CA GLN A 434 51.37 6.60 -6.64
C GLN A 434 52.26 7.83 -6.83
N LEU A 435 52.71 8.49 -5.75
CA LEU A 435 53.70 9.58 -5.79
C LEU A 435 55.10 9.05 -6.17
N TYR A 436 55.49 7.88 -5.66
CA TYR A 436 56.74 7.22 -6.08
C TYR A 436 56.67 6.68 -7.53
N GLU A 437 55.51 6.18 -7.95
CA GLU A 437 55.23 5.71 -9.32
C GLU A 437 55.09 6.84 -10.36
N ARG A 438 55.16 8.12 -9.94
CA ARG A 438 54.86 9.34 -10.73
C ARG A 438 53.46 9.34 -11.38
N GLN A 439 52.49 8.66 -10.76
CA GLN A 439 51.11 8.49 -11.25
C GLN A 439 50.04 9.21 -10.39
N ALA A 440 50.44 9.84 -9.28
CA ALA A 440 49.52 10.44 -8.33
C ALA A 440 48.51 11.42 -8.94
N SER A 441 47.24 11.26 -8.54
CA SER A 441 46.15 12.14 -8.95
C SER A 441 45.92 13.24 -7.92
N GLU A 442 46.10 14.50 -8.32
CA GLU A 442 45.80 15.68 -7.50
C GLU A 442 44.40 15.63 -6.89
N ARG A 443 43.39 15.19 -7.66
CA ARG A 443 42.00 15.04 -7.19
C ARG A 443 41.88 14.04 -6.04
N PHE A 444 42.68 12.97 -6.05
CA PHE A 444 42.69 11.98 -4.97
C PHE A 444 43.48 12.49 -3.74
N ALA A 445 44.57 13.24 -3.96
CA ALA A 445 45.30 13.90 -2.87
C ALA A 445 44.45 14.95 -2.15
N LEU A 446 43.72 15.79 -2.89
CA LEU A 446 42.75 16.75 -2.35
C LEU A 446 41.63 16.06 -1.57
N ALA A 447 41.11 14.92 -2.05
CA ALA A 447 40.13 14.13 -1.32
C ALA A 447 40.72 13.57 0.00
N THR A 448 41.95 13.06 -0.04
CA THR A 448 42.65 12.46 1.11
C THR A 448 42.99 13.51 2.18
N GLY A 449 43.52 14.67 1.79
CA GLY A 449 43.69 15.81 2.69
C GLY A 449 42.36 16.34 3.23
N GLY A 450 41.31 16.33 2.40
CA GLY A 450 39.94 16.66 2.80
C GLY A 450 39.37 15.73 3.89
N LEU A 451 39.75 14.45 3.88
CA LEU A 451 39.44 13.47 4.93
C LEU A 451 40.30 13.69 6.18
N GLY A 452 41.61 13.87 6.04
CA GLY A 452 42.52 14.11 7.17
C GLY A 452 42.10 15.34 7.97
N ARG A 453 41.78 16.45 7.31
CA ARG A 453 41.26 17.66 7.99
C ARG A 453 39.87 17.46 8.59
N ALA A 454 39.04 16.57 8.03
CA ALA A 454 37.75 16.20 8.63
C ALA A 454 37.92 15.36 9.91
N LEU A 455 38.90 14.45 9.95
CA LEU A 455 39.30 13.70 11.14
C LEU A 455 39.91 14.62 12.21
N ALA A 456 40.77 15.56 11.80
CA ALA A 456 41.32 16.59 12.70
C ALA A 456 40.22 17.43 13.35
N SER A 457 39.18 17.82 12.60
CA SER A 457 38.01 18.55 13.12
C SER A 457 37.03 17.71 13.96
N ALA A 458 37.21 16.38 14.03
CA ALA A 458 36.33 15.48 14.76
C ALA A 458 36.88 15.20 16.17
N GLU A 459 37.11 16.26 16.95
CA GLU A 459 37.71 16.20 18.31
C GLU A 459 37.04 15.18 19.23
N TRP A 460 35.72 15.03 19.10
CA TRP A 460 34.88 14.05 19.79
C TRP A 460 35.22 12.56 19.49
N LEU A 461 36.09 12.28 18.51
CA LEU A 461 36.66 10.96 18.24
C LEU A 461 38.09 10.77 18.77
N HIS A 462 38.78 11.85 19.18
CA HIS A 462 40.21 11.80 19.51
C HIS A 462 40.48 10.94 20.75
N GLU A 463 39.54 10.90 21.71
CA GLU A 463 39.57 9.98 22.88
C GLU A 463 39.54 8.49 22.50
N LEU A 464 39.16 8.15 21.25
CA LEU A 464 39.10 6.78 20.73
C LEU A 464 40.29 6.41 19.84
N TRP A 465 41.27 7.32 19.71
CA TRP A 465 42.48 7.17 18.90
C TRP A 465 43.74 7.28 19.77
N ASN A 466 44.91 7.01 19.18
CA ASN A 466 46.20 7.19 19.84
C ASN A 466 46.71 8.61 19.66
N ASP A 467 47.25 9.23 20.72
CA ASP A 467 47.74 10.62 20.74
C ASP A 467 48.63 10.98 19.55
N ARG A 468 49.50 10.06 19.13
CA ARG A 468 50.38 10.25 17.96
C ARG A 468 49.59 10.45 16.66
N PHE A 469 48.53 9.69 16.41
CA PHE A 469 47.69 9.89 15.22
C PHE A 469 46.93 11.24 15.30
N VAL A 470 46.54 11.66 16.51
CA VAL A 470 45.90 12.97 16.74
C VAL A 470 46.89 14.13 16.53
N GLU A 471 48.16 13.96 16.88
CA GLU A 471 49.26 14.88 16.51
C GLU A 471 49.49 14.88 14.99
N ASP A 472 49.66 13.72 14.37
CA ASP A 472 49.92 13.56 12.93
C ASP A 472 48.81 14.23 12.08
N LEU A 473 47.54 14.13 12.51
CA LEU A 473 46.39 14.77 11.87
C LEU A 473 46.46 16.32 11.85
N LYS A 474 47.21 16.95 12.75
CA LYS A 474 47.40 18.42 12.77
C LYS A 474 48.32 18.89 11.63
N GLY A 475 49.14 18.00 11.07
CA GLY A 475 50.04 18.29 9.94
C GLY A 475 49.34 18.37 8.58
N VAL A 476 48.10 17.87 8.46
CA VAL A 476 47.45 17.66 7.16
C VAL A 476 47.25 18.97 6.38
N PRO A 477 47.86 19.13 5.19
CA PRO A 477 47.92 20.40 4.48
C PRO A 477 46.57 20.88 3.93
N SER A 478 46.50 22.19 3.65
CA SER A 478 45.37 22.82 2.99
C SER A 478 45.28 22.45 1.50
N ASP A 479 44.09 22.56 0.93
CA ASP A 479 43.87 22.25 -0.50
C ASP A 479 44.72 23.15 -1.42
N HIS A 480 44.95 24.40 -1.03
CA HIS A 480 45.84 25.31 -1.76
C HIS A 480 47.29 24.83 -1.75
N TYR A 481 47.79 24.33 -0.62
CA TYR A 481 49.13 23.73 -0.54
C TYR A 481 49.23 22.47 -1.42
N ILE A 482 48.23 21.58 -1.34
CA ILE A 482 48.20 20.35 -2.15
C ILE A 482 48.21 20.68 -3.65
N SER A 483 47.33 21.56 -4.13
CA SER A 483 47.31 21.96 -5.54
C SER A 483 48.58 22.70 -5.97
N ASN A 484 49.19 23.50 -5.09
CA ASN A 484 50.48 24.15 -5.39
C ASN A 484 51.62 23.12 -5.50
N ALA A 485 51.68 22.14 -4.59
CA ALA A 485 52.63 21.04 -4.68
C ALA A 485 52.42 20.22 -5.98
N PHE A 486 51.18 19.91 -6.36
CA PHE A 486 50.86 19.25 -7.63
C PHE A 486 51.13 20.11 -8.87
N HIS A 487 51.10 21.44 -8.78
CA HIS A 487 51.58 22.32 -9.85
C HIS A 487 53.11 22.18 -9.97
N ILE A 488 53.84 22.33 -8.87
CA ILE A 488 55.31 22.25 -8.86
C ILE A 488 55.78 20.87 -9.34
N LEU A 489 55.20 19.77 -8.87
CA LEU A 489 55.50 18.40 -9.30
C LEU A 489 55.27 18.13 -10.81
N ARG A 490 54.54 19.01 -11.52
CA ARG A 490 54.37 18.95 -12.99
C ARG A 490 55.40 19.79 -13.76
N THR A 491 56.05 20.75 -13.10
CA THR A 491 56.95 21.74 -13.74
C THR A 491 58.40 21.69 -13.23
N ALA A 492 58.65 20.97 -12.14
CA ALA A 492 59.93 20.83 -11.46
C ALA A 492 60.98 20.05 -12.26
N SER A 493 62.26 20.33 -12.01
CA SER A 493 63.35 19.43 -12.37
C SER A 493 63.31 18.13 -11.56
N GLU A 494 64.08 17.12 -11.96
CA GLU A 494 64.06 15.81 -11.31
C GLU A 494 64.52 15.85 -9.83
N ALA A 495 65.40 16.77 -9.46
CA ALA A 495 65.82 16.96 -8.07
C ALA A 495 64.73 17.64 -7.22
N GLU A 496 64.12 18.71 -7.76
CA GLU A 496 63.01 19.43 -7.11
C GLU A 496 61.75 18.54 -7.00
N TYR A 497 61.52 17.65 -7.96
CA TYR A 497 60.45 16.64 -7.91
C TYR A 497 60.61 15.74 -6.69
N LEU A 498 61.82 15.24 -6.41
CA LEU A 498 62.07 14.36 -5.26
C LEU A 498 61.82 15.09 -3.94
N ILE A 499 62.35 16.32 -3.80
CA ILE A 499 62.15 17.15 -2.61
C ILE A 499 60.66 17.38 -2.37
N HIS A 500 59.92 17.89 -3.36
CA HIS A 500 58.50 18.21 -3.18
C HIS A 500 57.57 17.00 -3.14
N ARG A 501 58.02 15.83 -3.62
CA ARG A 501 57.33 14.54 -3.39
C ARG A 501 57.42 14.18 -1.91
N ASP A 502 58.60 14.34 -1.32
CA ASP A 502 58.88 13.93 0.06
C ASP A 502 58.29 14.95 1.06
N ASP A 503 58.36 16.25 0.77
CA ASP A 503 57.62 17.30 1.49
C ASP A 503 56.10 16.99 1.55
N LEU A 504 55.50 16.73 0.38
CA LEU A 504 54.06 16.45 0.25
C LEU A 504 53.67 15.13 0.91
N ALA A 505 54.57 14.14 0.89
CA ALA A 505 54.38 12.89 1.61
C ALA A 505 54.36 13.14 3.13
N ASP A 506 55.42 13.71 3.70
CA ASP A 506 55.54 13.93 5.14
C ASP A 506 54.38 14.77 5.70
N CYS A 507 53.94 15.81 4.97
CA CYS A 507 52.76 16.60 5.35
C CYS A 507 51.45 15.80 5.34
N LEU A 508 51.33 14.74 4.53
CA LEU A 508 50.16 13.86 4.46
C LEU A 508 50.30 12.60 5.36
N CYS A 509 51.05 12.73 6.46
CA CYS A 509 51.28 11.68 7.47
C CYS A 509 52.09 10.46 6.98
N LEU A 510 52.96 10.61 5.96
CA LEU A 510 53.61 9.46 5.30
C LEU A 510 55.00 9.07 5.79
N SER A 511 55.49 9.67 6.86
CA SER A 511 56.78 9.29 7.46
C SER A 511 56.75 7.92 8.14
N LYS A 512 56.77 6.85 7.32
CA LYS A 512 57.51 5.62 7.64
C LYS A 512 58.99 5.98 7.75
N ARG A 513 59.37 6.65 8.84
CA ARG A 513 60.75 6.66 9.32
C ARG A 513 61.11 5.22 9.61
N GLU A 514 61.99 4.67 8.79
CA GLU A 514 62.56 3.34 8.97
C GLU A 514 63.21 3.23 10.35
N ASP A 515 63.28 2.01 10.89
CA ASP A 515 63.90 1.71 12.20
C ASP A 515 65.42 1.95 12.16
N ALA A 516 65.81 3.22 12.34
CA ALA A 516 67.20 3.69 12.32
C ALA A 516 67.97 3.30 13.60
N ALA A 517 68.18 2.01 13.77
CA ALA A 517 69.22 1.32 14.54
C ALA A 517 69.33 1.55 16.07
N VAL A 518 69.08 0.47 16.82
CA VAL A 518 69.88 0.05 17.99
C VAL A 518 70.00 -1.49 17.98
N PRO A 519 70.94 -2.14 18.70
CA PRO A 519 72.08 -2.74 18.01
C PRO A 519 72.21 -4.27 18.14
N ASP A 520 73.27 -4.80 17.52
CA ASP A 520 73.71 -6.20 17.58
C ASP A 520 73.74 -6.76 19.02
N THR A 521 73.10 -7.92 19.22
CA THR A 521 73.37 -8.81 20.35
C THR A 521 73.41 -10.26 19.87
N THR A 522 74.60 -10.85 19.89
CA THR A 522 74.85 -12.20 19.34
C THR A 522 74.71 -13.31 20.39
N ARG A 523 74.21 -14.46 19.93
CA ARG A 523 74.17 -15.81 20.59
C ARG A 523 73.12 -15.97 21.71
N SER A 524 72.14 -16.91 21.63
CA SER A 524 72.18 -18.40 21.53
C SER A 524 72.02 -19.06 22.92
N PRO A 525 71.44 -20.28 23.11
CA PRO A 525 71.03 -21.28 22.12
C PRO A 525 69.56 -21.79 22.23
N ARG A 526 69.21 -22.74 21.35
CA ARG A 526 68.00 -23.57 21.41
C ARG A 526 68.04 -24.58 22.57
N VAL A 527 66.87 -24.93 23.11
CA VAL A 527 66.55 -26.26 23.69
C VAL A 527 65.17 -26.68 23.16
N SER A 528 64.92 -27.98 23.02
CA SER A 528 63.76 -28.57 22.33
C SER A 528 62.72 -29.19 23.27
N ASP A 529 61.51 -29.40 22.71
CA ASP A 529 60.50 -30.45 22.99
C ASP A 529 60.17 -30.86 24.44
N GLY A 530 58.87 -30.84 24.78
CA GLY A 530 58.36 -31.24 26.09
C GLY A 530 56.84 -31.40 26.21
N HIS A 531 56.20 -32.19 25.32
CA HIS A 531 54.78 -32.54 25.42
C HIS A 531 54.52 -33.58 26.54
N ILE A 532 54.00 -33.18 27.71
CA ILE A 532 53.40 -34.09 28.70
C ILE A 532 52.08 -33.50 29.24
N ARG A 533 51.08 -34.37 29.44
CA ARG A 533 49.75 -34.05 30.01
C ARG A 533 49.80 -34.19 31.55
N GLY A 534 49.07 -33.35 32.30
CA GLY A 534 48.96 -33.49 33.76
C GLY A 534 47.86 -32.63 34.41
N ILE A 535 46.69 -33.24 34.62
CA ILE A 535 45.56 -32.80 35.45
C ILE A 535 45.00 -34.09 36.08
N PRO A 536 44.46 -34.14 37.33
CA PRO A 536 44.25 -33.08 38.33
C PRO A 536 44.99 -33.34 39.66
N LEU A 537 44.80 -32.50 40.69
CA LEU A 537 44.02 -32.90 41.89
C LEU A 537 43.74 -31.73 42.86
N ASP A 538 42.64 -31.91 43.57
CA ASP A 538 41.84 -31.00 44.39
C ASP A 538 42.53 -30.39 45.62
N TYR A 539 41.92 -29.30 46.14
CA TYR A 539 41.78 -29.08 47.59
C TYR A 539 40.44 -28.38 47.91
N ASP A 540 39.61 -29.01 48.74
CA ASP A 540 38.29 -28.54 49.18
C ASP A 540 38.35 -27.72 50.48
N VAL A 541 37.65 -26.57 50.52
CA VAL A 541 36.93 -25.98 51.68
C VAL A 541 35.82 -25.08 51.08
N VAL A 542 34.51 -25.34 51.08
CA VAL A 542 33.51 -25.87 52.06
C VAL A 542 32.96 -24.83 53.05
N CYS A 543 31.79 -24.26 52.72
CA CYS A 543 30.60 -23.92 53.55
C CYS A 543 29.59 -23.15 52.67
N PHE A 544 28.34 -23.58 52.41
CA PHE A 544 27.16 -23.74 53.30
C PHE A 544 26.74 -22.41 53.97
N GLU A 545 25.48 -21.92 53.93
CA GLU A 545 24.19 -22.37 53.34
C GLU A 545 23.51 -21.17 52.60
N THR A 546 22.32 -21.19 51.96
CA THR A 546 21.14 -22.10 51.79
C THR A 546 20.57 -21.88 50.34
N SER A 547 19.45 -22.39 49.78
CA SER A 547 18.32 -23.27 50.15
C SER A 547 17.64 -23.92 48.92
N CYS A 548 16.59 -24.72 49.17
CA CYS A 548 15.51 -25.20 48.28
C CYS A 548 14.96 -24.16 47.27
N VAL A 549 14.55 -24.45 46.03
CA VAL A 549 14.21 -25.71 45.29
C VAL A 549 13.00 -26.51 45.82
N GLU A 550 11.88 -26.46 45.10
CA GLU A 550 10.95 -27.60 44.99
C GLU A 550 10.16 -27.57 43.65
N ARG A 551 9.49 -28.69 43.31
CA ARG A 551 8.52 -28.90 42.21
C ARG A 551 9.02 -28.84 40.76
N PHE A 552 9.70 -29.91 40.35
CA PHE A 552 9.51 -30.48 39.01
C PHE A 552 9.66 -32.01 39.02
N LYS A 553 8.53 -32.73 39.09
CA LYS A 553 8.31 -34.15 38.72
C LYS A 553 6.86 -34.54 38.99
N LYS A 554 6.44 -35.67 38.39
CA LYS A 554 5.05 -36.15 38.18
C LYS A 554 4.31 -35.45 37.03
N ASP A 555 3.68 -36.16 36.08
CA ASP A 555 3.66 -37.61 35.82
C ASP A 555 3.74 -37.89 34.31
N LEU A 556 4.29 -39.05 33.93
CA LEU A 556 4.43 -39.49 32.54
C LEU A 556 4.33 -41.02 32.43
N ALA A 557 3.09 -41.53 32.47
CA ALA A 557 2.74 -42.89 32.02
C ALA A 557 1.22 -42.99 31.80
N TRP A 558 0.82 -43.56 30.66
CA TRP A 558 -0.17 -44.66 30.50
C TRP A 558 -0.56 -44.76 29.02
N THR A 559 -0.60 -45.98 28.50
CA THR A 559 -0.79 -46.27 27.07
C THR A 559 -2.21 -46.74 26.75
N ARG A 560 -2.75 -46.25 25.62
CA ARG A 560 -3.59 -46.90 24.56
C ARG A 560 -4.36 -48.22 24.85
N PRO A 561 -5.40 -48.58 24.05
CA PRO A 561 -6.19 -47.81 23.05
C PRO A 561 -7.72 -47.96 23.31
N TRP A 562 -8.59 -47.67 22.33
CA TRP A 562 -9.52 -48.63 21.67
C TRP A 562 -10.31 -47.94 20.54
N HIS A 563 -11.01 -48.71 19.70
CA HIS A 563 -11.80 -48.20 18.56
C HIS A 563 -13.26 -47.88 18.93
N ALA A 564 -13.80 -46.85 18.28
CA ALA A 564 -15.18 -46.74 17.81
C ALA A 564 -15.18 -45.87 16.54
#